data_AF-A0A1V2Q5T2-F1
#
_entry.id   AF-A0A1V2Q5T2-F1
#
_cell.length_a   1.000
_cell.length_b   1.000
_cell.length_c   1.000
_cell.angle_alpha   90.00
_cell.angle_beta   90.00
_cell.angle_gamma   90.00
#
_symmetry.space_group_name_H-M   'P 1'
#
loop_
_entity.id
_entity.type
_entity.pdbx_description
1 polymer ?
#
loop_
_entity_poly.entity_id
_entity_poly.type
_entity_poly.pdbx_seq_one_letter_code
_entity_poly.pdbx_strand_id
1 'polypeptide(L)'
;MLTAEAVGQVRVHLDVEAFDFHMDVAPDADMRWVRASLAYLKMLGYEPIPLDEADPELLDDDWVRRYFVPIEPVEHRSELVIVAPRVAA
;
A
#
# COMPACT_ATOMS: atom_id res chain seq x y z
N MET A 1 -4.51 -4.72 23.88
CA MET A 1 -5.50 -5.60 23.21
C MET A 1 -6.48 -4.69 22.47
N LEU A 2 -6.21 -4.42 21.19
CA LEU A 2 -7.10 -3.63 20.33
C LEU A 2 -8.08 -4.63 19.70
N THR A 3 -9.36 -4.59 20.11
CA THR A 3 -10.38 -5.58 19.72
C THR A 3 -11.45 -5.02 18.79
N ALA A 4 -11.05 -4.18 17.86
CA ALA A 4 -11.76 -3.97 16.60
C ALA A 4 -10.66 -3.86 15.55
N GLU A 5 -10.60 -4.79 14.60
CA GLU A 5 -9.65 -4.71 13.49
C GLU A 5 -9.84 -3.36 12.81
N ALA A 6 -8.84 -2.50 12.96
CA ALA A 6 -8.79 -1.24 12.25
C ALA A 6 -8.56 -1.59 10.77
N VAL A 7 -9.64 -1.80 10.02
CA VAL A 7 -9.56 -2.07 8.59
C VAL A 7 -9.16 -0.76 7.91
N GLY A 8 -7.86 -0.59 7.68
CA GLY A 8 -7.32 0.53 6.91
C GLY A 8 -7.88 0.55 5.49
N GLN A 9 -7.92 1.73 4.85
CA GLN A 9 -8.36 1.84 3.46
C GLN A 9 -7.21 1.60 2.47
N VAL A 10 -5.98 1.78 2.94
CA VAL A 10 -4.74 1.53 2.19
C VAL A 10 -3.73 0.88 3.14
N ARG A 11 -3.10 -0.20 2.69
CA ARG A 11 -1.99 -0.88 3.37
C ARG A 11 -0.76 -0.79 2.50
N VAL A 12 0.37 -0.38 3.06
CA VAL A 12 1.67 -0.34 2.37
C VAL A 12 2.60 -1.30 3.08
N HIS A 13 3.11 -2.27 2.32
CA HIS A 13 4.04 -3.29 2.75
C HIS A 13 5.39 -3.07 2.08
N LEU A 14 6.45 -2.84 2.85
CA LEU A 14 7.82 -2.71 2.35
C LEU A 14 8.74 -3.67 3.10
N ASP A 15 8.99 -4.83 2.49
CA ASP A 15 9.84 -5.89 3.03
C ASP A 15 11.06 -6.13 2.13
N VAL A 16 12.21 -5.62 2.57
CA VAL A 16 13.48 -5.74 1.84
C VAL A 16 14.03 -7.17 1.88
N GLU A 17 13.79 -7.91 2.97
CA GLU A 17 14.31 -9.27 3.12
C GLU A 17 13.56 -10.25 2.21
N ALA A 18 12.24 -10.09 2.12
CA ALA A 18 11.39 -10.87 1.23
C ALA A 18 11.38 -10.35 -0.21
N PHE A 19 11.95 -9.16 -0.45
CA PHE A 19 11.83 -8.42 -1.71
C PHE A 19 10.37 -8.24 -2.14
N ASP A 20 9.53 -7.85 -1.18
CA ASP A 20 8.09 -7.68 -1.35
C ASP A 20 7.67 -6.23 -1.02
N PHE A 21 7.37 -5.46 -2.06
CA PHE A 21 7.01 -4.05 -1.96
C PHE A 21 5.69 -3.81 -2.68
N HIS A 22 4.63 -3.60 -1.90
CA HIS A 22 3.30 -3.42 -2.47
C HIS A 22 2.41 -2.49 -1.66
N MET A 23 1.38 -2.00 -2.33
CA MET A 23 0.27 -1.26 -1.72
C MET A 23 -1.03 -1.98 -2.05
N ASP A 24 -1.78 -2.34 -1.02
CA ASP A 24 -3.12 -2.89 -1.16
C ASP A 24 -4.14 -1.78 -0.92
N VAL A 25 -5.10 -1.65 -1.83
CA VAL A 25 -6.13 -0.62 -1.81
C VAL A 25 -7.51 -1.26 -1.73
N ALA A 26 -8.27 -0.89 -0.70
CA ALA A 26 -9.65 -1.34 -0.52
C ALA A 26 -10.56 -0.84 -1.66
N PRO A 27 -11.62 -1.57 -2.03
CA PRO A 27 -12.54 -1.17 -3.10
C PRO A 27 -13.26 0.16 -2.84
N ASP A 28 -13.44 0.53 -1.56
CA ASP A 28 -14.06 1.79 -1.13
C ASP A 28 -13.05 2.81 -0.57
N ALA A 29 -11.76 2.66 -0.90
CA ALA A 29 -10.72 3.57 -0.44
C ALA A 29 -10.96 5.00 -0.92
N ASP A 30 -10.88 5.96 0.00
CA ASP A 30 -10.90 7.37 -0.37
C ASP A 30 -9.59 7.71 -1.10
N MET A 31 -9.73 8.23 -2.33
CA MET A 31 -8.61 8.61 -3.19
C MET A 31 -7.64 9.61 -2.54
N ARG A 32 -8.05 10.35 -1.50
CA ARG A 32 -7.15 11.19 -0.71
C ARG A 32 -6.07 10.36 -0.01
N TRP A 33 -6.42 9.20 0.56
CA TRP A 33 -5.48 8.32 1.22
C TRP A 33 -4.60 7.57 0.23
N VAL A 34 -5.17 7.14 -0.90
CA VAL A 34 -4.39 6.57 -2.01
C VAL A 34 -3.31 7.55 -2.49
N ARG A 35 -3.68 8.82 -2.73
CA ARG A 35 -2.71 9.85 -3.12
C ARG A 35 -1.64 10.12 -2.05
N ALA A 36 -2.03 10.12 -0.78
CA ALA A 36 -1.10 10.31 0.33
C ALA A 36 -0.08 9.15 0.41
N SER A 37 -0.53 7.90 0.28
CA SER A 37 0.34 6.72 0.26
C SER A 37 1.30 6.73 -0.93
N LEU A 38 0.83 7.10 -2.13
CA LEU A 38 1.71 7.23 -3.29
C LEU A 38 2.78 8.31 -3.11
N ALA A 39 2.40 9.46 -2.53
CA ALA A 39 3.35 10.52 -2.21
C ALA A 39 4.38 10.05 -1.17
N TYR A 40 3.93 9.30 -0.15
CA TYR A 40 4.80 8.70 0.87
C TYR A 40 5.81 7.70 0.26
N LEU A 41 5.35 6.77 -0.58
CA LEU A 41 6.21 5.82 -1.30
C LEU A 41 7.26 6.54 -2.16
N LYS A 42 6.85 7.58 -2.89
CA LYS A 42 7.77 8.41 -3.67
C LYS A 42 8.82 9.10 -2.79
N MET A 43 8.43 9.63 -1.62
CA MET A 43 9.37 10.23 -0.67
C MET A 43 10.36 9.22 -0.09
N LEU A 44 9.96 7.96 0.02
CA LEU A 44 10.83 6.85 0.43
C LEU A 44 11.70 6.29 -0.71
N GLY A 45 11.60 6.85 -1.92
CA GLY A 45 12.39 6.40 -3.07
C GLY A 45 11.85 5.14 -3.74
N TYR A 46 10.55 4.88 -3.65
CA TYR A 46 9.88 3.80 -4.38
C TYR A 46 9.09 4.35 -5.57
N GLU A 47 9.09 3.59 -6.66
CA GLU A 47 8.30 3.85 -7.86
C GLU A 47 7.42 2.65 -8.21
N PRO A 48 6.24 2.87 -8.81
CA PRO A 48 5.38 1.78 -9.24
C PRO A 48 6.03 1.02 -10.39
N ILE A 49 5.93 -0.31 -10.37
CA ILE A 49 6.33 -1.14 -11.52
C ILE A 49 5.38 -0.83 -12.69
N PRO A 50 5.89 -0.64 -13.93
CA PRO A 50 5.06 -0.46 -15.11
C PRO A 50 4.04 -1.60 -15.30
N LEU A 51 2.87 -1.28 -15.86
CA LEU A 51 1.76 -2.25 -15.99
C LEU A 51 2.08 -3.42 -16.91
N ASP A 52 2.90 -3.17 -17.92
CA ASP A 52 3.40 -4.17 -18.86
C ASP A 52 4.47 -5.08 -18.26
N GLU A 53 5.05 -4.70 -17.12
CA GLU A 53 6.03 -5.49 -16.36
C GLU A 53 5.39 -6.22 -15.16
N ALA A 54 4.40 -5.60 -14.49
CA ALA A 54 3.63 -6.21 -13.43
C ALA A 54 2.18 -5.70 -13.39
N ASP A 55 1.24 -6.61 -13.67
CA ASP A 55 -0.18 -6.33 -13.53
C ASP A 55 -0.59 -6.18 -12.06
N PRO A 56 -1.61 -5.34 -11.77
CA PRO A 56 -2.23 -5.34 -10.45
C PRO A 56 -2.93 -6.67 -10.18
N GLU A 57 -2.87 -7.11 -8.93
CA GLU A 57 -3.55 -8.32 -8.50
C GLU A 57 -4.85 -7.96 -7.77
N LEU A 58 -5.92 -8.73 -8.04
CA LEU A 58 -7.16 -8.68 -7.28
C LEU A 58 -7.09 -9.74 -6.17
N LEU A 59 -7.18 -9.30 -4.93
CA LEU A 59 -7.12 -10.17 -3.75
C LEU A 59 -8.50 -10.74 -3.40
N ASP A 60 -8.54 -11.76 -2.55
CA ASP A 60 -9.76 -12.49 -2.15
C ASP A 60 -10.84 -11.61 -1.48
N ASP A 61 -10.47 -10.42 -0.97
CA ASP A 61 -11.35 -9.44 -0.33
C ASP A 61 -11.70 -8.24 -1.23
N ASP A 62 -11.53 -8.37 -2.55
CA ASP A 62 -11.72 -7.33 -3.58
C ASP A 62 -10.72 -6.17 -3.49
N TRP A 63 -9.66 -6.30 -2.69
CA TRP A 63 -8.59 -5.32 -2.67
C TRP A 63 -7.74 -5.43 -3.92
N VAL A 64 -7.18 -4.30 -4.35
CA VAL A 64 -6.25 -4.25 -5.48
C VAL A 64 -4.84 -4.02 -4.96
N ARG A 65 -3.94 -4.95 -5.29
CA ARG A 65 -2.51 -4.87 -5.00
C ARG A 65 -1.76 -4.20 -6.14
N ARG A 66 -0.88 -3.25 -5.79
CA ARG A 66 0.06 -2.61 -6.70
C ARG A 66 1.49 -2.78 -6.23
N TYR A 67 2.36 -3.21 -7.14
CA TYR A 67 3.76 -3.48 -6.87
C TYR A 67 4.64 -2.26 -7.13
N PHE A 68 5.67 -2.14 -6.30
CA PHE A 68 6.65 -1.06 -6.34
C PHE A 68 8.06 -1.63 -6.36
N VAL A 69 9.01 -0.82 -6.81
CA VAL A 69 10.43 -1.11 -6.72
C VAL A 69 11.17 0.08 -6.12
N PRO A 70 12.24 -0.16 -5.38
CA PRO A 70 13.10 0.92 -4.91
C PRO A 70 13.96 1.46 -6.05
N ILE A 71 14.05 2.80 -6.15
CA ILE A 71 14.85 3.51 -7.15
C ILE A 71 16.36 3.39 -6.85
N GLU A 72 16.72 3.29 -5.57
CA GLU A 72 18.07 3.03 -5.09
C GLU A 72 18.05 1.91 -4.04
N PRO A 73 19.15 1.19 -3.75
CA PRO A 73 19.17 0.19 -2.70
C PRO A 73 18.72 0.77 -1.35
N VAL A 74 17.66 0.20 -0.76
CA VAL A 74 17.06 0.68 0.51
C VAL A 74 17.50 -0.22 1.65
N GLU A 75 17.98 0.35 2.75
CA GLU A 75 18.45 -0.40 3.94
C GLU A 75 17.40 -0.50 5.06
N HIS A 76 16.11 -0.30 4.77
CA HIS A 76 15.07 -0.14 5.80
C HIS A 76 13.82 -0.98 5.53
N ARG A 77 13.24 -1.57 6.60
CA ARG A 77 11.92 -2.22 6.60
C ARG A 77 10.88 -1.26 7.16
N SER A 78 9.72 -1.14 6.54
CA SER A 78 8.65 -0.24 6.99
C SER A 78 7.28 -0.78 6.62
N GLU A 79 6.33 -0.69 7.55
CA GLU A 79 4.93 -1.01 7.32
C GLU A 79 4.09 0.22 7.68
N LEU A 80 3.21 0.64 6.77
CA LEU A 80 2.30 1.76 7.00
C LEU A 80 0.87 1.30 6.72
N VAL A 81 0.03 1.43 7.75
CA VAL A 81 -1.42 1.20 7.62
C VAL A 81 -2.15 2.52 7.82
N ILE A 82 -2.84 2.99 6.79
CA ILE A 82 -3.69 4.18 6.91
C ILE A 82 -5.10 3.75 7.32
N VAL A 83 -5.40 3.93 8.60
CA VAL A 83 -6.73 3.71 9.17
C VAL A 83 -7.53 5.00 9.08
N ALA A 84 -8.44 5.07 8.12
CA ALA A 84 -9.44 6.12 8.07
C ALA A 84 -10.69 5.66 8.84
N PRO A 85 -11.25 6.45 9.78
CA PRO A 85 -12.52 6.11 10.38
C PRO A 85 -13.61 6.10 9.29
N ARG A 86 -14.36 5.00 9.19
CA ARG A 86 -15.60 4.95 8.42
C ARG A 86 -16.56 5.96 9.06
N VAL A 87 -16.74 7.12 8.43
CA VAL A 87 -17.81 8.04 8.82
C VAL A 87 -19.10 7.43 8.29
N ALA A 88 -19.91 6.86 9.19
CA ALA A 88 -21.26 6.42 8.84
C ALA A 88 -22.03 7.66 8.34
N ALA A 89 -22.55 7.58 7.12
CA ALA A 89 -23.45 8.58 6.55
C ALA A 89 -24.86 8.46 7.15
#